data_AF-A0A0M1JJ30-F1
#
_entry.id   AF-A0A0M1JJ30-F1
#
_cell.length_a   1.000
_cell.length_b   1.000
_cell.length_c   1.000
_cell.angle_alpha   90.00
_cell.angle_beta   90.00
_cell.angle_gamma   90.00
#
_symmetry.space_group_name_H-M   'P 1'
#
loop_
_entity.id
_entity.type
_entity.pdbx_description
1 polymer ?
#
loop_
_entity_poly.entity_id
_entity_poly.type
_entity_poly.pdbx_seq_one_letter_code
_entity_poly.pdbx_strand_id
1 'polypeptide(L)'
;AASAVKQYARNNPHRMGAWSADSKTHVAHMDSNDFFGSEVSKTVSVDGTAKIELIATDGSVTVLKEKVPYISGEILDAAVMNQEALRTFFETQMQDAKNQDILLSLHFKATMMKISDPIMFGHAVSVYFEDVFAKHADTFASLGINPNNGLGDLYNKIATLPEAQRNAIETDIQATYQTRPRLAMVNSDKGITNLHVPSDIIIDASMPAMIRESGKMWGPDGNLYDTKAVIPDRSYAPVYQTVIEDCKQHGAFDPSTMGTVPNVGLMAQKAEEYGSHDKTFEIPNAGTVKVTGSEGQTLLEQPVNPGDIFRMCQVKDAPIQDWVKLAVKRARLTNTPAVFWLNKERAHDAQLIQKVETYLKDHDTNGLDIQILAPVDAVKLSLERIRAGQDTISVTGNVLRDYLTDLFPILELGTSAKLLSIVPLMNGGGLFETGAGGSAPKHVQQFQEEGYLRWDSLGEFLALAASLEHLAQTANNSKAQVLADALDAANSKILEFNRSPARKVGQIDNRGSHFYLAMYWSQALAAQDKDPELKAMFAPIAEKLTTNEAKITEELLAAQGKPVDMGGYYYPDFAKTSQAMRPSATFNAIVDMLN
;
A
#
# COMPACT_ATOMS: atom_id res chain seq x y z
N ALA A 1 1.46 3.16 15.17
CA ALA A 1 0.95 1.87 15.72
C ALA A 1 0.23 2.11 17.04
N ALA A 2 -0.65 1.21 17.50
CA ALA A 2 -1.18 1.26 18.87
C ALA A 2 -0.05 0.98 19.88
N SER A 3 -0.07 1.61 21.07
CA SER A 3 1.02 1.50 22.05
C SER A 3 1.29 0.07 22.50
N ALA A 4 0.24 -0.74 22.72
CA ALA A 4 0.37 -2.15 23.08
C ALA A 4 1.09 -2.97 21.99
N VAL A 5 0.77 -2.71 20.72
CA VAL A 5 1.41 -3.36 19.56
C VAL A 5 2.89 -2.98 19.48
N LYS A 6 3.20 -1.70 19.66
CA LYS A 6 4.59 -1.22 19.66
C LYS A 6 5.39 -1.84 20.80
N GLN A 7 4.82 -1.90 22.00
CA GLN A 7 5.49 -2.53 23.14
C GLN A 7 5.73 -4.03 22.93
N TYR A 8 4.77 -4.74 22.33
CA TYR A 8 4.96 -6.14 21.96
C TYR A 8 6.11 -6.30 20.95
N ALA A 9 6.17 -5.47 19.91
CA ALA A 9 7.25 -5.50 18.94
C ALA A 9 8.61 -5.22 19.57
N ARG A 10 8.67 -4.35 20.60
CA ARG A 10 9.90 -4.10 21.35
C ARG A 10 10.34 -5.31 22.17
N ASN A 11 9.40 -5.96 22.84
CA ASN A 11 9.67 -7.15 23.67
C ASN A 11 9.95 -8.40 22.82
N ASN A 12 9.44 -8.44 21.59
CA ASN A 12 9.54 -9.57 20.65
C ASN A 12 9.98 -9.06 19.27
N PRO A 13 11.22 -8.55 19.13
CA PRO A 13 11.68 -7.95 17.89
C PRO A 13 11.65 -8.97 16.76
N HIS A 14 10.98 -8.59 15.67
CA HIS A 14 10.94 -9.40 14.47
C HIS A 14 12.29 -9.35 13.74
N ARG A 15 12.54 -10.33 12.87
CA ARG A 15 13.79 -10.36 12.10
C ARG A 15 13.86 -9.17 11.14
N MET A 16 14.99 -8.46 11.23
CA MET A 16 15.47 -7.46 10.28
C MET A 16 16.74 -7.99 9.61
N GLY A 17 16.80 -7.94 8.28
CA GLY A 17 17.97 -8.34 7.52
C GLY A 17 19.14 -7.37 7.72
N ALA A 18 20.35 -7.88 7.92
CA ALA A 18 21.52 -7.06 8.16
C ALA A 18 21.91 -6.28 6.89
N TRP A 19 22.16 -4.99 7.03
CA TRP A 19 22.60 -4.14 5.93
C TRP A 19 24.13 -4.05 5.87
N SER A 20 24.66 -4.13 4.65
CA SER A 20 26.07 -3.89 4.35
C SER A 20 26.24 -2.50 3.76
N ALA A 21 27.27 -1.77 4.18
CA ALA A 21 27.67 -0.51 3.55
C ALA A 21 28.08 -0.69 2.08
N ASP A 22 28.53 -1.90 1.70
CA ASP A 22 28.91 -2.26 0.34
C ASP A 22 27.72 -2.73 -0.52
N SER A 23 26.49 -2.69 0.00
CA SER A 23 25.30 -3.08 -0.77
C SER A 23 25.19 -2.23 -2.03
N LYS A 24 25.01 -2.90 -3.17
CA LYS A 24 24.78 -2.26 -4.47
C LYS A 24 23.32 -1.88 -4.67
N THR A 25 22.42 -2.24 -3.75
CA THR A 25 21.00 -1.94 -3.88
C THR A 25 20.75 -0.44 -3.91
N HIS A 26 19.94 0.02 -4.85
CA HIS A 26 19.54 1.41 -4.97
C HIS A 26 18.23 1.51 -5.76
N VAL A 27 17.55 2.64 -5.58
CA VAL A 27 16.44 3.05 -6.44
C VAL A 27 16.99 3.70 -7.70
N ALA A 28 16.40 3.38 -8.84
CA ALA A 28 16.61 4.10 -10.09
C ALA A 28 15.31 4.79 -10.50
N HIS A 29 15.38 6.09 -10.75
CA HIS A 29 14.30 6.93 -11.26
C HIS A 29 14.81 7.80 -12.40
N MET A 30 13.91 8.39 -13.19
CA MET A 30 14.26 9.31 -14.27
C MET A 30 14.87 10.60 -13.70
N ASP A 31 15.62 11.36 -14.52
CA ASP A 31 16.21 12.65 -14.13
C ASP A 31 15.49 13.86 -14.72
N SER A 32 14.58 13.63 -15.67
CA SER A 32 13.77 14.66 -16.35
C SER A 32 12.63 13.98 -17.12
N ASN A 33 11.66 14.77 -17.59
CA ASN A 33 10.57 14.33 -18.47
C ASN A 33 9.64 13.24 -17.88
N ASP A 34 9.60 13.13 -16.55
CA ASP A 34 8.62 12.37 -15.79
C ASP A 34 7.47 13.29 -15.32
N PHE A 35 6.51 12.76 -14.54
CA PHE A 35 5.40 13.58 -14.05
C PHE A 35 5.92 14.68 -13.13
N PHE A 36 6.91 14.39 -12.28
CA PHE A 36 7.54 15.40 -11.43
C PHE A 36 8.09 16.58 -12.24
N GLY A 37 8.87 16.30 -13.30
CA GLY A 37 9.57 17.32 -14.07
C GLY A 37 8.69 18.18 -14.98
N SER A 38 7.46 17.73 -15.27
CA SER A 38 6.52 18.45 -16.13
C SER A 38 5.39 19.14 -15.35
N GLU A 39 5.20 18.83 -14.07
CA GLU A 39 4.00 19.24 -13.32
C GLU A 39 3.74 20.75 -13.35
N VAL A 40 2.50 21.11 -13.70
CA VAL A 40 1.95 22.46 -13.56
C VAL A 40 0.72 22.41 -12.67
N SER A 41 0.49 23.45 -11.88
CA SER A 41 -0.59 23.48 -10.89
C SER A 41 -1.18 24.87 -10.71
N LYS A 42 -2.47 24.93 -10.36
CA LYS A 42 -3.19 26.17 -10.06
C LYS A 42 -4.32 25.93 -9.07
N THR A 43 -4.46 26.83 -8.09
CA THR A 43 -5.69 26.98 -7.31
C THR A 43 -6.71 27.81 -8.10
N VAL A 44 -7.92 27.27 -8.33
CA VAL A 44 -9.02 28.00 -8.98
C VAL A 44 -9.78 28.87 -7.98
N SER A 45 -10.25 30.05 -8.41
CA SER A 45 -10.90 31.04 -7.53
C SER A 45 -12.43 31.04 -7.61
N VAL A 46 -13.01 30.34 -8.57
CA VAL A 46 -14.46 30.28 -8.82
C VAL A 46 -14.87 28.84 -9.12
N ASP A 47 -16.14 28.51 -8.89
CA ASP A 47 -16.72 27.25 -9.31
C ASP A 47 -16.81 27.18 -10.84
N GLY A 48 -16.71 25.98 -11.40
CA GLY A 48 -16.83 25.80 -12.84
C GLY A 48 -16.72 24.36 -13.31
N THR A 49 -16.59 24.21 -14.62
CA THR A 49 -16.33 22.94 -15.27
C THR A 49 -15.22 23.11 -16.29
N ALA A 50 -14.19 22.28 -16.17
CA ALA A 50 -13.09 22.23 -17.12
C ALA A 50 -13.37 21.23 -18.25
N LYS A 51 -12.80 21.50 -19.42
CA LYS A 51 -12.73 20.59 -20.56
C LYS A 51 -11.27 20.27 -20.84
N ILE A 52 -10.97 19.00 -21.14
CA ILE A 52 -9.61 18.54 -21.48
C ILE A 52 -9.57 18.21 -22.98
N GLU A 53 -8.72 18.91 -23.72
CA GLU A 53 -8.61 18.79 -25.18
C GLU A 53 -7.15 18.63 -25.60
N LEU A 54 -6.88 17.74 -26.55
CA LEU A 54 -5.63 17.68 -27.29
C LEU A 54 -5.78 18.53 -28.56
N ILE A 55 -4.94 19.55 -28.68
CA ILE A 55 -4.76 20.32 -29.91
C ILE A 55 -3.51 19.77 -30.59
N ALA A 56 -3.70 19.01 -31.67
CA ALA A 56 -2.61 18.39 -32.41
C ALA A 56 -1.81 19.41 -33.22
N THR A 57 -0.60 19.04 -33.64
CA THR A 57 0.28 19.91 -34.45
C THR A 57 -0.29 20.26 -35.83
N ASP A 58 -1.22 19.46 -36.35
CA ASP A 58 -1.97 19.73 -37.59
C ASP A 58 -3.18 20.66 -37.38
N GLY A 59 -3.43 21.09 -36.14
CA GLY A 59 -4.55 21.93 -35.74
C GLY A 59 -5.85 21.18 -35.45
N SER A 60 -5.88 19.85 -35.59
CA SER A 60 -7.06 19.05 -35.20
C SER A 60 -7.24 19.04 -33.68
N VAL A 61 -8.50 19.03 -33.24
CA VAL A 61 -8.86 19.06 -31.81
C VAL A 61 -9.54 17.75 -31.45
N THR A 62 -8.98 17.06 -30.46
CA THR A 62 -9.57 15.84 -29.87
C THR A 62 -9.98 16.13 -28.44
N VAL A 63 -11.27 15.95 -28.12
CA VAL A 63 -11.74 16.05 -26.74
C VAL A 63 -11.35 14.78 -25.99
N LEU A 64 -10.47 14.90 -25.00
CA LEU A 64 -10.09 13.79 -24.11
C LEU A 64 -11.14 13.63 -23.00
N LYS A 65 -11.67 14.75 -22.50
CA LYS A 65 -12.75 14.74 -21.50
C LYS A 65 -13.60 16.00 -21.57
N GLU A 66 -14.91 15.80 -21.75
CA GLU A 66 -15.85 16.90 -21.96
C GLU A 66 -16.10 17.74 -20.70
N LYS A 67 -16.17 17.11 -19.51
CA LYS A 67 -16.51 17.79 -18.26
C LYS A 67 -15.70 17.28 -17.08
N VAL A 68 -15.06 18.21 -16.39
CA VAL A 68 -14.40 18.04 -15.09
C VAL A 68 -14.87 19.15 -14.17
N PRO A 69 -15.90 18.90 -13.34
CA PRO A 69 -16.33 19.89 -12.36
C PRO A 69 -15.21 20.24 -11.39
N TYR A 70 -15.11 21.53 -11.05
CA TYR A 70 -14.24 22.03 -10.00
C TYR A 70 -14.96 23.09 -9.17
N ILE A 71 -14.52 23.25 -7.93
CA ILE A 71 -15.05 24.26 -6.99
C ILE A 71 -14.00 25.31 -6.66
N SER A 72 -14.44 26.48 -6.22
CA SER A 72 -13.58 27.56 -5.73
C SER A 72 -12.65 27.04 -4.62
N GLY A 73 -11.38 27.41 -4.70
CA GLY A 73 -10.34 26.96 -3.80
C GLY A 73 -9.76 25.57 -4.12
N GLU A 74 -10.30 24.83 -5.07
CA GLU A 74 -9.73 23.55 -5.51
C GLU A 74 -8.37 23.75 -6.20
N ILE A 75 -7.42 22.86 -5.94
CA ILE A 75 -6.15 22.80 -6.67
C ILE A 75 -6.32 21.82 -7.83
N LEU A 76 -5.91 22.26 -9.02
CA LEU A 76 -5.86 21.46 -10.23
C LEU A 76 -4.41 21.35 -10.71
N ASP A 77 -4.00 20.14 -11.08
CA ASP A 77 -2.63 19.87 -11.54
C ASP A 77 -2.64 19.06 -12.82
N ALA A 78 -1.66 19.26 -13.69
CA ALA A 78 -1.46 18.46 -14.88
C ALA A 78 0.02 18.13 -15.05
N ALA A 79 0.31 16.90 -15.46
CA ALA A 79 1.66 16.41 -15.69
C ALA A 79 1.69 15.38 -16.83
N VAL A 80 2.87 15.19 -17.40
CA VAL A 80 3.13 14.28 -18.53
C VAL A 80 4.34 13.40 -18.22
N MET A 81 4.18 12.09 -18.41
CA MET A 81 5.30 11.15 -18.51
C MET A 81 5.67 11.02 -19.98
N ASN A 82 6.88 11.43 -20.35
CA ASN A 82 7.34 11.32 -21.72
C ASN A 82 7.75 9.88 -22.05
N GLN A 83 7.14 9.32 -23.09
CA GLN A 83 7.27 7.91 -23.43
C GLN A 83 8.65 7.55 -23.95
N GLU A 84 9.25 8.41 -24.78
CA GLU A 84 10.59 8.17 -25.34
C GLU A 84 11.62 8.19 -24.22
N ALA A 85 11.62 9.22 -23.39
CA ALA A 85 12.50 9.34 -22.23
C ALA A 85 12.34 8.16 -21.26
N LEU A 86 11.10 7.71 -21.01
CA LEU A 86 10.82 6.54 -20.17
C LEU A 86 11.42 5.26 -20.75
N ARG A 87 11.31 5.03 -22.06
CA ARG A 87 11.89 3.85 -22.73
C ARG A 87 13.41 3.89 -22.74
N THR A 88 14.00 5.04 -23.03
CA THR A 88 15.47 5.24 -22.94
C THR A 88 15.96 5.00 -21.52
N PHE A 89 15.22 5.48 -20.52
CA PHE A 89 15.51 5.22 -19.12
C PHE A 89 15.49 3.72 -18.82
N PHE A 90 14.43 3.00 -19.20
CA PHE A 90 14.37 1.55 -18.98
C PHE A 90 15.54 0.81 -19.61
N GLU A 91 15.87 1.07 -20.88
CA GLU A 91 17.00 0.42 -21.55
C GLU A 91 18.32 0.70 -20.81
N THR A 92 18.55 1.97 -20.44
CA THR A 92 19.74 2.38 -19.70
C THR A 92 19.84 1.66 -18.36
N GLN A 93 18.75 1.58 -17.60
CA GLN A 93 18.72 0.92 -16.29
C GLN A 93 18.84 -0.60 -16.40
N MET A 94 18.29 -1.21 -17.45
CA MET A 94 18.45 -2.64 -17.73
C MET A 94 19.93 -2.97 -18.04
N GLN A 95 20.57 -2.18 -18.90
CA GLN A 95 21.97 -2.38 -19.23
C GLN A 95 22.89 -2.14 -18.01
N ASP A 96 22.60 -1.13 -17.20
CA ASP A 96 23.36 -0.85 -15.98
C ASP A 96 23.19 -1.95 -14.92
N ALA A 97 21.97 -2.46 -14.69
CA ALA A 97 21.75 -3.60 -13.78
C ALA A 97 22.55 -4.84 -14.22
N LYS A 98 22.62 -5.09 -15.53
CA LYS A 98 23.42 -6.18 -16.10
C LYS A 98 24.92 -5.96 -15.85
N ASN A 99 25.41 -4.75 -16.10
CA ASN A 99 26.83 -4.40 -15.90
C ASN A 99 27.26 -4.51 -14.44
N GLN A 100 26.36 -4.19 -13.51
CA GLN A 100 26.63 -4.28 -12.06
C GLN A 100 26.42 -5.69 -11.47
N ASP A 101 25.84 -6.61 -12.25
CA ASP A 101 25.38 -7.95 -11.85
C ASP A 101 24.49 -7.92 -10.60
N ILE A 102 23.44 -7.11 -10.66
CA ILE A 102 22.37 -7.06 -9.66
C ILE A 102 21.02 -7.35 -10.31
N LEU A 103 20.02 -7.70 -9.52
CA LEU A 103 18.67 -7.91 -10.04
C LEU A 103 18.10 -6.60 -10.58
N LEU A 104 17.30 -6.70 -11.63
CA LEU A 104 16.39 -5.65 -12.04
C LEU A 104 15.01 -5.91 -11.42
N SER A 105 14.43 -4.89 -10.81
CA SER A 105 13.09 -4.95 -10.24
C SER A 105 12.29 -3.69 -10.59
N LEU A 106 11.02 -3.85 -10.93
CA LEU A 106 10.05 -2.80 -11.20
C LEU A 106 9.04 -2.71 -10.07
N HIS A 107 8.82 -1.50 -9.56
CA HIS A 107 7.92 -1.25 -8.44
C HIS A 107 6.86 -0.22 -8.85
N PHE A 108 5.64 -0.70 -9.11
CA PHE A 108 4.51 0.11 -9.54
C PHE A 108 3.30 -0.09 -8.64
N LYS A 109 2.22 0.66 -8.87
CA LYS A 109 0.93 0.48 -8.20
C LYS A 109 -0.19 0.19 -9.20
N ALA A 110 0.04 -0.76 -10.10
CA ALA A 110 -0.81 -1.01 -11.27
C ALA A 110 -2.29 -1.35 -10.97
N THR A 111 -2.60 -1.87 -9.78
CA THR A 111 -3.98 -2.12 -9.36
C THR A 111 -4.76 -0.84 -9.04
N MET A 112 -4.09 0.15 -8.44
CA MET A 112 -4.69 1.41 -8.04
C MET A 112 -4.55 2.44 -9.17
N MET A 113 -3.34 2.64 -9.68
CA MET A 113 -3.04 3.49 -10.84
C MET A 113 -3.39 2.79 -12.16
N LYS A 114 -4.65 2.38 -12.31
CA LYS A 114 -5.16 1.45 -13.33
C LYS A 114 -4.95 1.84 -14.79
N ILE A 115 -4.52 3.07 -15.07
CA ILE A 115 -4.24 3.56 -16.43
C ILE A 115 -2.74 3.77 -16.62
N SER A 116 -2.13 4.68 -15.86
CA SER A 116 -0.72 5.06 -16.04
C SER A 116 0.25 3.91 -15.84
N ASP A 117 0.09 3.17 -14.74
CA ASP A 117 1.09 2.20 -14.31
C ASP A 117 1.11 0.95 -15.20
N PRO A 118 -0.03 0.38 -15.65
CA PRO A 118 -0.02 -0.65 -16.68
C PRO A 118 0.67 -0.22 -17.98
N ILE A 119 0.52 1.04 -18.42
CA ILE A 119 1.20 1.55 -19.63
C ILE A 119 2.72 1.61 -19.40
N MET A 120 3.17 2.20 -18.27
CA MET A 120 4.60 2.25 -17.93
C MET A 120 5.20 0.85 -17.78
N PHE A 121 4.47 -0.07 -17.15
CA PHE A 121 4.85 -1.48 -17.02
C PHE A 121 4.97 -2.15 -18.40
N GLY A 122 4.00 -1.93 -19.29
CA GLY A 122 4.02 -2.45 -20.65
C GLY A 122 5.22 -1.96 -21.45
N HIS A 123 5.60 -0.68 -21.31
CA HIS A 123 6.84 -0.19 -21.91
C HIS A 123 8.07 -0.91 -21.38
N ALA A 124 8.17 -1.18 -20.08
CA ALA A 124 9.29 -1.95 -19.53
C ALA A 124 9.32 -3.39 -20.07
N VAL A 125 8.18 -4.05 -20.18
CA VAL A 125 8.06 -5.39 -20.79
C VAL A 125 8.52 -5.35 -22.25
N SER A 126 8.02 -4.40 -23.03
CA SER A 126 8.38 -4.27 -24.45
C SER A 126 9.84 -3.91 -24.68
N VAL A 127 10.47 -3.11 -23.80
CA VAL A 127 11.91 -2.80 -23.91
C VAL A 127 12.76 -4.02 -23.52
N TYR A 128 12.39 -4.72 -22.44
CA TYR A 128 13.13 -5.91 -22.00
C TYR A 128 13.14 -7.01 -23.08
N PHE A 129 11.99 -7.23 -23.73
CA PHE A 129 11.79 -8.25 -24.77
C PHE A 129 11.71 -7.67 -26.19
N GLU A 130 12.39 -6.55 -26.45
CA GLU A 130 12.28 -5.80 -27.72
C GLU A 130 12.45 -6.70 -28.96
N ASP A 131 13.50 -7.52 -28.98
CA ASP A 131 13.77 -8.45 -30.10
C ASP A 131 12.65 -9.47 -30.32
N VAL A 132 12.03 -9.95 -29.23
CA VAL A 132 10.91 -10.90 -29.29
C VAL A 132 9.67 -10.22 -29.88
N PHE A 133 9.34 -9.03 -29.38
CA PHE A 133 8.20 -8.25 -29.88
C PHE A 133 8.39 -7.84 -31.35
N ALA A 134 9.61 -7.48 -31.74
CA ALA A 134 9.93 -7.13 -33.13
C ALA A 134 9.83 -8.35 -34.07
N LYS A 135 10.41 -9.50 -33.67
CA LYS A 135 10.42 -10.71 -34.48
C LYS A 135 9.03 -11.34 -34.66
N HIS A 136 8.17 -11.24 -33.65
CA HIS A 136 6.84 -11.89 -33.63
C HIS A 136 5.67 -10.90 -33.76
N ALA A 137 5.93 -9.69 -34.24
CA ALA A 137 4.97 -8.58 -34.26
C ALA A 137 3.61 -8.95 -34.87
N ASP A 138 3.60 -9.56 -36.07
CA ASP A 138 2.36 -9.94 -36.77
C ASP A 138 1.55 -10.98 -35.98
N THR A 139 2.24 -11.99 -35.43
CA THR A 139 1.61 -13.01 -34.58
C THR A 139 1.01 -12.38 -33.33
N PHE A 140 1.76 -11.49 -32.66
CA PHE A 140 1.31 -10.83 -31.45
C PHE A 140 0.13 -9.90 -31.69
N ALA A 141 0.12 -9.17 -32.81
CA ALA A 141 -1.02 -8.37 -33.24
C ALA A 141 -2.26 -9.25 -33.49
N SER A 142 -2.11 -10.41 -34.13
CA SER A 142 -3.23 -11.33 -34.40
C SER A 142 -3.85 -11.94 -33.13
N LEU A 143 -3.04 -12.16 -32.10
CA LEU A 143 -3.48 -12.65 -30.78
C LEU A 143 -3.97 -11.50 -29.86
N GLY A 144 -3.79 -10.24 -30.28
CA GLY A 144 -4.06 -9.07 -29.47
C GLY A 144 -3.23 -9.04 -28.18
N ILE A 145 -1.98 -9.50 -28.20
CA ILE A 145 -1.09 -9.47 -27.03
C ILE A 145 -0.92 -8.02 -26.58
N ASN A 146 -1.15 -7.78 -25.29
CA ASN A 146 -0.99 -6.45 -24.69
C ASN A 146 0.11 -6.50 -23.62
N PRO A 147 1.27 -5.86 -23.85
CA PRO A 147 2.38 -5.87 -22.88
C PRO A 147 1.99 -5.25 -21.53
N ASN A 148 0.97 -4.39 -21.48
CA ASN A 148 0.47 -3.79 -20.24
C ASN A 148 -0.09 -4.83 -19.27
N ASN A 149 -0.45 -6.02 -19.77
CA ASN A 149 -0.92 -7.15 -18.96
C ASN A 149 0.21 -8.10 -18.52
N GLY A 150 1.46 -7.86 -18.97
CA GLY A 150 2.63 -8.65 -18.64
C GLY A 150 2.78 -9.97 -19.41
N LEU A 151 3.86 -10.69 -19.12
CA LEU A 151 4.19 -11.96 -19.77
C LEU A 151 3.15 -13.06 -19.51
N GLY A 152 2.43 -13.01 -18.38
CA GLY A 152 1.38 -13.97 -18.09
C GLY A 152 0.29 -13.98 -19.16
N ASP A 153 -0.13 -12.81 -19.64
CA ASP A 153 -1.08 -12.68 -20.76
C ASP A 153 -0.48 -13.23 -22.05
N LEU A 154 0.78 -12.91 -22.34
CA LEU A 154 1.50 -13.43 -23.51
C LEU A 154 1.50 -14.96 -23.50
N TYR A 155 1.96 -15.59 -22.42
CA TYR A 155 2.00 -17.06 -22.29
C TYR A 155 0.62 -17.71 -22.45
N ASN A 156 -0.42 -17.12 -21.85
CA ASN A 156 -1.79 -17.61 -21.99
C ASN A 156 -2.27 -17.56 -23.44
N LYS A 157 -1.93 -16.50 -24.19
CA LYS A 157 -2.37 -16.31 -25.58
C LYS A 157 -1.60 -17.17 -26.56
N ILE A 158 -0.29 -17.34 -26.39
CA ILE A 158 0.49 -18.20 -27.29
C ILE A 158 0.19 -19.69 -27.09
N ALA A 159 -0.44 -20.07 -25.98
CA ALA A 159 -0.87 -21.45 -25.73
C ALA A 159 -1.89 -21.96 -26.77
N THR A 160 -2.59 -21.08 -27.48
CA THR A 160 -3.53 -21.44 -28.55
C THR A 160 -2.86 -21.62 -29.91
N LEU A 161 -1.57 -21.30 -30.05
CA LEU A 161 -0.82 -21.46 -31.30
C LEU A 161 -0.42 -22.92 -31.54
N PRO A 162 -0.12 -23.30 -32.80
CA PRO A 162 0.58 -24.54 -33.10
C PRO A 162 1.88 -24.64 -32.31
N GLU A 163 2.20 -25.85 -31.83
CA GLU A 163 3.35 -26.12 -30.95
C GLU A 163 4.67 -25.56 -31.48
N ALA A 164 4.94 -25.69 -32.78
CA ALA A 164 6.18 -25.18 -33.37
C ALA A 164 6.30 -23.64 -33.27
N GLN A 165 5.19 -22.90 -33.44
CA GLN A 165 5.19 -21.44 -33.32
C GLN A 165 5.31 -21.01 -31.87
N ARG A 166 4.57 -21.67 -30.96
CA ARG A 166 4.68 -21.44 -29.52
C ARG A 166 6.11 -21.66 -29.03
N ASN A 167 6.70 -22.81 -29.35
CA ASN A 167 8.05 -23.17 -28.93
C ASN A 167 9.11 -22.20 -29.48
N ALA A 168 8.92 -21.65 -30.69
CA ALA A 168 9.81 -20.63 -31.25
C ALA A 168 9.78 -19.34 -30.42
N ILE A 169 8.58 -18.86 -30.07
CA ILE A 169 8.40 -17.67 -29.21
C ILE A 169 9.02 -17.91 -27.82
N GLU A 170 8.72 -19.04 -27.20
CA GLU A 170 9.25 -19.40 -25.88
C GLU A 170 10.79 -19.48 -25.90
N THR A 171 11.37 -20.02 -26.96
CA THR A 171 12.84 -20.08 -27.13
C THR A 171 13.45 -18.68 -27.22
N ASP A 172 12.84 -17.76 -27.97
CA ASP A 172 13.32 -16.38 -28.10
C ASP A 172 13.20 -15.61 -26.76
N ILE A 173 12.15 -15.89 -25.98
CA ILE A 173 12.02 -15.36 -24.61
C ILE A 173 13.16 -15.88 -23.72
N GLN A 174 13.46 -17.18 -23.77
CA GLN A 174 14.58 -17.76 -23.00
C GLN A 174 15.93 -17.19 -23.42
N ALA A 175 16.16 -16.95 -24.71
CA ALA A 175 17.36 -16.29 -25.21
C ALA A 175 17.49 -14.86 -24.68
N THR A 176 16.37 -14.14 -24.53
CA THR A 176 16.36 -12.80 -23.93
C THR A 176 16.85 -12.83 -22.49
N TYR A 177 16.42 -13.79 -21.67
CA TYR A 177 16.89 -13.92 -20.28
C TYR A 177 18.40 -14.16 -20.15
N GLN A 178 19.04 -14.74 -21.16
CA GLN A 178 20.49 -14.96 -21.17
C GLN A 178 21.28 -13.69 -21.52
N THR A 179 20.64 -12.72 -22.16
CA THR A 179 21.29 -11.50 -22.67
C THR A 179 20.89 -10.24 -21.90
N ARG A 180 19.79 -10.25 -21.16
CA ARG A 180 19.30 -9.14 -20.31
C ARG A 180 19.67 -9.36 -18.83
N PRO A 181 19.58 -8.33 -17.95
CA PRO A 181 19.83 -8.51 -16.51
C PRO A 181 18.86 -9.52 -15.90
N ARG A 182 19.30 -10.23 -14.86
CA ARG A 182 18.40 -11.11 -14.09
C ARG A 182 17.27 -10.29 -13.47
N LEU A 183 16.04 -10.81 -13.54
CA LEU A 183 14.88 -10.19 -12.94
C LEU A 183 14.67 -10.67 -11.50
N ALA A 184 14.10 -9.80 -10.67
CA ALA A 184 13.48 -10.22 -9.43
C ALA A 184 12.32 -11.20 -9.70
N MET A 185 12.14 -12.15 -8.79
CA MET A 185 11.17 -13.23 -8.89
C MET A 185 10.03 -13.06 -7.88
N VAL A 186 8.81 -13.28 -8.34
CA VAL A 186 7.62 -13.41 -7.49
C VAL A 186 7.53 -14.84 -6.93
N ASN A 187 7.91 -15.82 -7.77
CA ASN A 187 8.05 -17.23 -7.43
C ASN A 187 9.11 -17.88 -8.34
N SER A 188 10.30 -18.16 -7.79
CA SER A 188 11.42 -18.76 -8.53
C SER A 188 11.12 -20.19 -8.98
N ASP A 189 10.48 -21.00 -8.14
CA ASP A 189 10.18 -22.42 -8.43
C ASP A 189 9.24 -22.58 -9.63
N LYS A 190 8.37 -21.59 -9.85
CA LYS A 190 7.42 -21.54 -10.97
C LYS A 190 7.89 -20.65 -12.13
N GLY A 191 9.09 -20.07 -12.05
CA GLY A 191 9.61 -19.16 -13.07
C GLY A 191 8.85 -17.83 -13.20
N ILE A 192 8.06 -17.43 -12.19
CA ILE A 192 7.27 -16.20 -12.22
C ILE A 192 8.15 -15.01 -11.85
N THR A 193 8.49 -14.21 -12.85
CA THR A 193 9.31 -12.99 -12.75
C THR A 193 8.46 -11.77 -12.40
N ASN A 194 9.12 -10.67 -12.04
CA ASN A 194 8.51 -9.34 -11.86
C ASN A 194 7.71 -8.85 -13.08
N LEU A 195 8.03 -9.34 -14.28
CA LEU A 195 7.38 -8.92 -15.53
C LEU A 195 6.18 -9.80 -15.92
N HIS A 196 5.80 -10.77 -15.09
CA HIS A 196 4.69 -11.67 -15.40
C HIS A 196 3.31 -11.02 -15.27
N VAL A 197 3.05 -10.37 -14.14
CA VAL A 197 1.75 -9.73 -13.86
C VAL A 197 2.00 -8.38 -13.22
N PRO A 198 1.43 -7.27 -13.74
CA PRO A 198 1.69 -5.92 -13.26
C PRO A 198 1.28 -5.69 -11.79
N SER A 199 0.37 -6.50 -11.26
CA SER A 199 -0.14 -6.42 -9.89
C SER A 199 0.62 -7.29 -8.87
N ASP A 200 1.61 -8.08 -9.29
CA ASP A 200 2.30 -9.00 -8.37
C ASP A 200 3.28 -8.27 -7.44
N ILE A 201 3.97 -7.24 -7.94
CA ILE A 201 4.92 -6.42 -7.18
C ILE A 201 4.36 -5.01 -7.07
N ILE A 202 3.78 -4.70 -5.90
CA ILE A 202 3.16 -3.41 -5.60
C ILE A 202 4.12 -2.59 -4.75
N ILE A 203 4.45 -1.37 -5.19
CA ILE A 203 5.55 -0.53 -4.65
C ILE A 203 5.49 -0.31 -3.14
N ASP A 204 4.31 0.00 -2.61
CA ASP A 204 4.04 0.23 -1.18
C ASP A 204 4.41 -0.97 -0.30
N ALA A 205 4.12 -2.19 -0.73
CA ALA A 205 4.45 -3.41 0.01
C ALA A 205 5.84 -3.97 -0.33
N SER A 206 6.24 -3.88 -1.61
CA SER A 206 7.47 -4.51 -2.11
C SER A 206 8.73 -3.74 -1.71
N MET A 207 8.71 -2.41 -1.68
CA MET A 207 9.87 -1.61 -1.28
C MET A 207 10.21 -1.82 0.19
N PRO A 208 9.26 -1.75 1.15
CA PRO A 208 9.56 -2.06 2.56
C PRO A 208 9.99 -3.52 2.77
N ALA A 209 9.40 -4.47 2.05
CA ALA A 209 9.81 -5.87 2.13
C ALA A 209 11.28 -6.06 1.68
N MET A 210 11.67 -5.43 0.57
CA MET A 210 13.05 -5.44 0.08
C MET A 210 14.00 -4.74 1.07
N ILE A 211 13.62 -3.57 1.60
CA ILE A 211 14.43 -2.82 2.56
C ILE A 211 14.64 -3.63 3.85
N ARG A 212 13.59 -4.26 4.36
CA ARG A 212 13.64 -5.13 5.54
C ARG A 212 14.54 -6.34 5.32
N GLU A 213 14.53 -6.93 4.12
CA GLU A 213 15.29 -8.14 3.78
C GLU A 213 16.71 -7.78 3.29
N SER A 214 17.42 -6.93 4.03
CA SER A 214 18.82 -6.53 3.73
C SER A 214 19.00 -5.75 2.41
N GLY A 215 17.94 -5.15 1.88
CA GLY A 215 17.95 -4.51 0.57
C GLY A 215 17.89 -5.51 -0.59
N LYS A 216 17.38 -6.73 -0.39
CA LYS A 216 17.48 -7.82 -1.38
C LYS A 216 16.13 -8.32 -1.88
N MET A 217 16.15 -8.90 -3.07
CA MET A 217 15.01 -9.61 -3.67
C MET A 217 15.43 -11.00 -4.15
N TRP A 218 14.45 -11.88 -4.37
CA TRP A 218 14.68 -13.25 -4.80
C TRP A 218 15.03 -13.30 -6.30
N GLY A 219 16.12 -14.00 -6.63
CA GLY A 219 16.56 -14.25 -7.99
C GLY A 219 16.04 -15.57 -8.58
N PRO A 220 16.35 -15.87 -9.85
CA PRO A 220 15.87 -17.07 -10.55
C PRO A 220 16.26 -18.41 -9.92
N ASP A 221 17.35 -18.43 -9.15
CA ASP A 221 17.87 -19.60 -8.44
C ASP A 221 17.27 -19.76 -7.02
N GLY A 222 16.34 -18.89 -6.63
CA GLY A 222 15.73 -18.91 -5.30
C GLY A 222 16.62 -18.34 -4.19
N ASN A 223 17.66 -17.55 -4.51
CA ASN A 223 18.49 -16.85 -3.52
C ASN A 223 18.25 -15.34 -3.51
N LEU A 224 18.67 -14.67 -2.43
CA LEU A 224 18.55 -13.21 -2.26
C LEU A 224 19.75 -12.48 -2.85
N TYR A 225 19.49 -11.43 -3.64
CA TYR A 225 20.50 -10.58 -4.28
C TYR A 225 20.20 -9.10 -4.09
N ASP A 226 21.24 -8.28 -4.15
CA ASP A 226 21.06 -6.83 -4.30
C ASP A 226 20.28 -6.53 -5.60
N THR A 227 19.55 -5.42 -5.59
CA THR A 227 18.62 -5.09 -6.68
C THR A 227 18.65 -3.61 -7.04
N LYS A 228 18.47 -3.32 -8.32
CA LYS A 228 18.08 -2.01 -8.83
C LYS A 228 16.56 -1.92 -8.80
N ALA A 229 16.03 -1.16 -7.84
CA ALA A 229 14.61 -0.90 -7.68
C ALA A 229 14.17 0.24 -8.58
N VAL A 230 13.63 -0.08 -9.74
CA VAL A 230 13.20 0.90 -10.75
C VAL A 230 11.83 1.46 -10.37
N ILE A 231 11.80 2.77 -10.12
CA ILE A 231 10.61 3.58 -9.84
C ILE A 231 10.74 4.81 -10.75
N PRO A 232 10.15 4.82 -11.97
CA PRO A 232 10.48 5.83 -12.97
C PRO A 232 10.26 7.28 -12.53
N ASP A 233 9.14 7.56 -11.86
CA ASP A 233 8.78 8.92 -11.48
C ASP A 233 9.44 9.39 -10.17
N ARG A 234 9.99 10.61 -10.17
CA ARG A 234 10.71 11.19 -9.04
C ARG A 234 9.86 11.73 -7.91
N SER A 235 8.52 11.82 -8.05
CA SER A 235 7.69 12.43 -7.01
C SER A 235 7.88 11.76 -5.64
N TYR A 236 8.11 10.44 -5.64
CA TYR A 236 8.18 9.63 -4.42
C TYR A 236 9.40 8.70 -4.34
N ALA A 237 10.04 8.37 -5.48
CA ALA A 237 11.20 7.48 -5.53
C ALA A 237 12.37 7.89 -4.58
N PRO A 238 12.72 9.19 -4.45
CA PRO A 238 13.82 9.62 -3.59
C PRO A 238 13.61 9.31 -2.09
N VAL A 239 12.36 9.14 -1.63
CA VAL A 239 12.08 8.77 -0.23
C VAL A 239 12.66 7.38 0.08
N TYR A 240 12.41 6.40 -0.78
CA TYR A 240 12.95 5.05 -0.60
C TYR A 240 14.48 5.01 -0.77
N GLN A 241 15.03 5.77 -1.73
CA GLN A 241 16.48 5.88 -1.89
C GLN A 241 17.13 6.38 -0.59
N THR A 242 16.51 7.36 0.07
CA THR A 242 17.03 7.92 1.32
C THR A 242 17.03 6.89 2.45
N VAL A 243 16.01 6.05 2.55
CA VAL A 243 15.95 4.96 3.55
C VAL A 243 16.99 3.87 3.25
N ILE A 244 17.22 3.55 1.98
CA ILE A 244 18.27 2.61 1.58
C ILE A 244 19.65 3.13 2.00
N GLU A 245 19.97 4.39 1.71
CA GLU A 245 21.26 4.97 2.09
C GLU A 245 21.43 5.08 3.60
N ASP A 246 20.37 5.42 4.34
CA ASP A 246 20.38 5.40 5.81
C ASP A 246 20.68 4.00 6.35
N CYS A 247 20.07 2.95 5.78
CA CYS A 247 20.37 1.58 6.18
C CYS A 247 21.79 1.12 5.82
N LYS A 248 22.34 1.54 4.67
CA LYS A 248 23.75 1.29 4.33
C LYS A 248 24.70 1.95 5.32
N GLN A 249 24.40 3.18 5.73
CA GLN A 249 25.24 3.98 6.61
C GLN A 249 25.14 3.54 8.08
N HIS A 250 23.94 3.20 8.55
CA HIS A 250 23.63 2.98 9.97
C HIS A 250 23.21 1.56 10.30
N GLY A 251 23.22 0.65 9.32
CA GLY A 251 22.72 -0.70 9.47
C GLY A 251 21.19 -0.78 9.52
N ALA A 252 20.67 -1.99 9.74
CA ALA A 252 19.25 -2.22 9.87
C ALA A 252 18.63 -1.44 11.05
N PHE A 253 17.33 -1.15 10.98
CA PHE A 253 16.60 -0.65 12.14
C PHE A 253 16.51 -1.70 13.25
N ASP A 254 16.41 -1.23 14.49
CA ASP A 254 16.21 -2.06 15.67
C ASP A 254 14.80 -1.88 16.23
N PRO A 255 13.88 -2.84 16.02
CA PRO A 255 12.52 -2.78 16.53
C PRO A 255 12.41 -2.68 18.05
N SER A 256 13.45 -3.07 18.79
CA SER A 256 13.46 -3.03 20.27
C SER A 256 13.61 -1.62 20.84
N THR A 257 14.24 -0.71 20.09
CA THR A 257 14.59 0.64 20.55
C THR A 257 13.97 1.75 19.70
N MET A 258 13.67 1.48 18.42
CA MET A 258 13.22 2.52 17.50
C MET A 258 11.89 3.19 17.91
N GLY A 259 11.77 4.47 17.55
CA GLY A 259 10.55 5.26 17.68
C GLY A 259 9.46 4.81 16.71
N THR A 260 8.46 5.66 16.50
CA THR A 260 7.39 5.43 15.52
C THR A 260 7.17 6.63 14.61
N VAL A 261 6.76 6.38 13.37
CA VAL A 261 6.34 7.42 12.43
C VAL A 261 4.87 7.24 12.07
N PRO A 262 3.93 7.84 12.83
CA PRO A 262 2.52 7.87 12.46
C PRO A 262 2.30 8.70 11.19
N ASN A 263 1.14 8.52 10.55
CA ASN A 263 0.77 9.28 9.37
C ASN A 263 -0.59 9.98 9.55
N VAL A 264 -0.69 11.21 9.03
CA VAL A 264 -1.93 11.95 8.79
C VAL A 264 -2.01 12.23 7.30
N GLY A 265 -2.86 11.47 6.59
CA GLY A 265 -2.94 11.47 5.13
C GLY A 265 -4.12 12.26 4.56
N LEU A 266 -3.86 13.07 3.55
CA LEU A 266 -4.88 13.74 2.75
C LEU A 266 -5.46 12.78 1.72
N MET A 267 -6.72 12.36 1.88
CA MET A 267 -7.34 11.38 0.97
C MET A 267 -8.83 11.60 0.68
N ALA A 268 -9.49 12.47 1.46
CA ALA A 268 -10.94 12.66 1.35
C ALA A 268 -11.33 13.14 -0.06
N GLN A 269 -12.46 12.62 -0.56
CA GLN A 269 -13.01 12.94 -1.88
C GLN A 269 -12.08 12.61 -3.06
N LYS A 270 -11.30 11.52 -2.94
CA LYS A 270 -10.34 11.05 -3.96
C LYS A 270 -9.29 12.11 -4.29
N ALA A 271 -8.65 12.64 -3.25
CA ALA A 271 -7.61 13.65 -3.39
C ALA A 271 -6.45 13.15 -4.27
N GLU A 272 -5.91 14.06 -5.08
CA GLU A 272 -4.67 13.91 -5.84
C GLU A 272 -4.75 12.77 -6.90
N GLU A 273 -3.74 11.91 -6.99
CA GLU A 273 -3.64 10.84 -8.01
C GLU A 273 -4.77 9.81 -7.93
N TYR A 274 -5.35 9.57 -6.74
CA TYR A 274 -6.42 8.58 -6.55
C TYR A 274 -7.73 9.04 -7.22
N GLY A 275 -7.84 10.32 -7.54
CA GLY A 275 -8.92 10.89 -8.32
C GLY A 275 -8.61 11.01 -9.81
N SER A 276 -7.41 10.67 -10.28
CA SER A 276 -6.95 11.04 -11.63
C SER A 276 -7.36 10.07 -12.74
N HIS A 277 -7.81 8.85 -12.41
CA HIS A 277 -7.90 7.78 -13.40
C HIS A 277 -8.78 8.10 -14.61
N ASP A 278 -9.86 8.83 -14.41
CA ASP A 278 -10.78 9.24 -15.47
C ASP A 278 -10.31 10.50 -16.23
N LYS A 279 -9.10 10.98 -15.91
CA LYS A 279 -8.38 12.14 -16.44
C LYS A 279 -6.93 11.79 -16.79
N THR A 280 -6.64 10.50 -16.99
CA THR A 280 -5.34 10.01 -17.45
C THR A 280 -5.50 9.43 -18.86
N PHE A 281 -4.65 9.86 -19.78
CA PHE A 281 -4.75 9.52 -21.20
C PHE A 281 -3.38 9.19 -21.77
N GLU A 282 -3.31 8.11 -22.55
CA GLU A 282 -2.21 7.88 -23.48
C GLU A 282 -2.45 8.74 -24.72
N ILE A 283 -1.46 9.54 -25.10
CA ILE A 283 -1.62 10.57 -26.11
C ILE A 283 -1.51 9.96 -27.52
N PRO A 284 -2.50 10.16 -28.42
CA PRO A 284 -2.46 9.57 -29.75
C PRO A 284 -1.58 10.33 -30.75
N ASN A 285 -1.48 11.66 -30.62
CA ASN A 285 -0.81 12.54 -31.58
C ASN A 285 0.01 13.62 -30.87
N ALA A 286 1.10 14.07 -31.49
CA ALA A 286 1.87 15.20 -31.00
C ALA A 286 1.01 16.47 -30.95
N GLY A 287 1.22 17.31 -29.94
CA GLY A 287 0.46 18.55 -29.78
C GLY A 287 0.56 19.15 -28.39
N THR A 288 -0.54 19.75 -27.95
CA THR A 288 -0.67 20.32 -26.61
C THR A 288 -2.00 19.90 -26.01
N VAL A 289 -1.96 19.30 -24.83
CA VAL A 289 -3.17 19.11 -24.02
C VAL A 289 -3.47 20.41 -23.29
N LYS A 290 -4.69 20.93 -23.46
CA LYS A 290 -5.19 22.10 -22.76
C LYS A 290 -6.36 21.73 -21.85
N VAL A 291 -6.34 22.27 -20.65
CA VAL A 291 -7.45 22.24 -19.70
C VAL A 291 -8.06 23.63 -19.68
N THR A 292 -9.25 23.79 -20.26
CA THR A 292 -9.93 25.08 -20.38
C THR A 292 -11.11 25.18 -19.42
N GLY A 293 -11.31 26.34 -18.81
CA GLY A 293 -12.43 26.63 -17.92
C GLY A 293 -13.70 27.01 -18.68
N SER A 294 -14.79 27.24 -17.94
CA SER A 294 -16.12 27.51 -18.52
C SER A 294 -16.21 28.84 -19.29
N GLU A 295 -15.26 29.76 -19.11
CA GLU A 295 -15.17 31.04 -19.84
C GLU A 295 -14.13 30.98 -20.98
N GLY A 296 -13.63 29.78 -21.32
CA GLY A 296 -12.63 29.58 -22.36
C GLY A 296 -11.20 29.92 -21.94
N GLN A 297 -10.98 30.27 -20.67
CA GLN A 297 -9.65 30.53 -20.12
C GLN A 297 -8.84 29.23 -19.99
N THR A 298 -7.57 29.25 -20.40
CA THR A 298 -6.66 28.13 -20.13
C THR A 298 -6.35 28.08 -18.63
N LEU A 299 -6.64 26.95 -18.00
CA LEU A 299 -6.32 26.67 -16.60
C LEU A 299 -4.94 26.01 -16.48
N LEU A 300 -4.67 25.00 -17.32
CA LEU A 300 -3.44 24.23 -17.38
C LEU A 300 -3.16 23.87 -18.85
N GLU A 301 -1.90 23.74 -19.24
CA GLU A 301 -1.51 23.22 -20.55
C GLU A 301 -0.20 22.45 -20.49
N GLN A 302 -0.05 21.45 -21.36
CA GLN A 302 1.12 20.58 -21.42
C GLN A 302 1.46 20.23 -22.88
N PRO A 303 2.71 20.42 -23.34
CA PRO A 303 3.15 19.84 -24.60
C PRO A 303 3.23 18.31 -24.48
N VAL A 304 2.85 17.60 -25.54
CA VAL A 304 2.81 16.13 -25.54
C VAL A 304 3.22 15.55 -26.89
N ASN A 305 3.75 14.33 -26.86
CA ASN A 305 4.07 13.49 -28.01
C ASN A 305 3.21 12.21 -28.03
N PRO A 306 3.10 11.50 -29.16
CA PRO A 306 2.41 10.22 -29.23
C PRO A 306 3.00 9.22 -28.23
N GLY A 307 2.14 8.50 -27.51
CA GLY A 307 2.50 7.54 -26.47
C GLY A 307 2.77 8.15 -25.10
N ASP A 308 2.94 9.48 -24.98
CA ASP A 308 3.08 10.13 -23.69
C ASP A 308 1.85 9.86 -22.80
N ILE A 309 2.05 9.80 -21.49
CA ILE A 309 0.95 9.63 -20.53
C ILE A 309 0.67 11.01 -19.92
N PHE A 310 -0.45 11.62 -20.28
CA PHE A 310 -0.95 12.83 -19.62
C PHE A 310 -1.82 12.43 -18.42
N ARG A 311 -1.72 13.17 -17.31
CA ARG A 311 -2.66 13.07 -16.18
C ARG A 311 -3.05 14.43 -15.63
N MET A 312 -4.30 14.54 -15.18
CA MET A 312 -4.78 15.67 -14.38
C MET A 312 -5.30 15.20 -13.01
N CYS A 313 -4.88 15.89 -11.95
CA CYS A 313 -5.26 15.64 -10.55
C CYS A 313 -6.13 16.78 -9.99
N GLN A 314 -6.83 16.50 -8.89
CA GLN A 314 -7.69 17.45 -8.20
C GLN A 314 -7.57 17.27 -6.68
N VAL A 315 -7.53 18.36 -5.92
CA VAL A 315 -7.72 18.31 -4.48
C VAL A 315 -8.55 19.50 -3.99
N LYS A 316 -9.66 19.18 -3.31
CA LYS A 316 -10.64 20.16 -2.84
C LYS A 316 -10.18 20.82 -1.54
N ASP A 317 -10.61 22.05 -1.35
CA ASP A 317 -10.18 22.87 -0.23
C ASP A 317 -10.65 22.33 1.13
N ALA A 318 -11.90 21.88 1.24
CA ALA A 318 -12.44 21.36 2.50
C ALA A 318 -11.68 20.11 3.01
N PRO A 319 -11.32 19.11 2.17
CA PRO A 319 -10.36 18.07 2.54
C PRO A 319 -9.02 18.57 3.09
N ILE A 320 -8.47 19.64 2.53
CA ILE A 320 -7.18 20.20 2.97
C ILE A 320 -7.32 20.84 4.36
N GLN A 321 -8.38 21.60 4.60
CA GLN A 321 -8.66 22.18 5.92
C GLN A 321 -8.81 21.09 7.00
N ASP A 322 -9.58 20.03 6.71
CA ASP A 322 -9.76 18.93 7.66
C ASP A 322 -8.46 18.16 7.92
N TRP A 323 -7.63 17.98 6.88
CA TRP A 323 -6.31 17.38 6.99
C TRP A 323 -5.36 18.18 7.88
N VAL A 324 -5.28 19.51 7.73
CA VAL A 324 -4.49 20.39 8.61
C VAL A 324 -5.00 20.33 10.05
N LYS A 325 -6.33 20.42 10.24
CA LYS A 325 -6.98 20.31 11.55
C LYS A 325 -6.64 18.98 12.23
N LEU A 326 -6.68 17.87 11.50
CA LEU A 326 -6.34 16.55 12.01
C LEU A 326 -4.85 16.47 12.41
N ALA A 327 -3.95 17.04 11.60
CA ALA A 327 -2.52 17.09 11.91
C ALA A 327 -2.25 17.83 13.23
N VAL A 328 -2.80 19.03 13.41
CA VAL A 328 -2.67 19.80 14.65
C VAL A 328 -3.27 19.04 15.84
N LYS A 329 -4.45 18.44 15.67
CA LYS A 329 -5.10 17.62 16.70
C LYS A 329 -4.22 16.46 17.13
N ARG A 330 -3.61 15.73 16.19
CA ARG A 330 -2.73 14.59 16.50
C ARG A 330 -1.44 15.04 17.18
N ALA A 331 -0.77 16.07 16.66
CA ALA A 331 0.44 16.64 17.27
C ALA A 331 0.21 17.06 18.72
N ARG A 332 -0.94 17.71 18.99
CA ARG A 332 -1.35 18.11 20.35
C ARG A 332 -1.62 16.93 21.27
N LEU A 333 -2.39 15.94 20.80
CA LEU A 333 -2.78 14.78 21.62
C LEU A 333 -1.59 13.90 22.02
N THR A 334 -0.58 13.79 21.16
CA THR A 334 0.57 12.92 21.40
C THR A 334 1.82 13.67 21.84
N ASN A 335 1.80 15.01 21.83
CA ASN A 335 2.97 15.86 22.08
C ASN A 335 4.18 15.44 21.22
N THR A 336 3.94 15.23 19.93
CA THR A 336 4.92 14.72 18.97
C THR A 336 5.10 15.72 17.84
N PRO A 337 6.34 16.02 17.39
CA PRO A 337 6.56 16.86 16.23
C PRO A 337 5.82 16.34 14.99
N ALA A 338 5.23 17.26 14.22
CA ALA A 338 4.52 16.94 12.99
C ALA A 338 5.16 17.65 11.80
N VAL A 339 5.50 16.87 10.77
CA VAL A 339 6.18 17.37 9.58
C VAL A 339 5.25 17.20 8.40
N PHE A 340 4.93 18.29 7.70
CA PHE A 340 4.29 18.28 6.39
C PHE A 340 5.31 17.96 5.31
N TRP A 341 5.11 16.88 4.56
CA TRP A 341 6.06 16.42 3.53
C TRP A 341 5.66 16.99 2.19
N LEU A 342 6.09 18.21 1.91
CA LEU A 342 5.70 18.99 0.73
C LEU A 342 6.95 19.58 0.07
N ASN A 343 7.16 19.23 -1.20
CA ASN A 343 8.28 19.74 -1.98
C ASN A 343 7.89 21.03 -2.72
N LYS A 344 8.38 22.19 -2.29
CA LYS A 344 8.12 23.47 -2.96
C LYS A 344 8.51 23.52 -4.45
N GLU A 345 9.35 22.59 -4.93
CA GLU A 345 9.73 22.48 -6.34
C GLU A 345 8.66 21.76 -7.19
N ARG A 346 7.73 21.04 -6.55
CA ARG A 346 6.52 20.53 -7.20
C ARG A 346 5.46 21.62 -7.24
N ALA A 347 4.90 21.87 -8.41
CA ALA A 347 3.88 22.89 -8.58
C ALA A 347 2.65 22.61 -7.70
N HIS A 348 2.25 21.34 -7.58
CA HIS A 348 1.15 20.92 -6.71
C HIS A 348 1.41 21.22 -5.24
N ASP A 349 2.52 20.69 -4.72
CA ASP A 349 2.90 20.86 -3.31
C ASP A 349 3.08 22.34 -2.97
N ALA A 350 3.57 23.18 -3.89
CA ALA A 350 3.66 24.63 -3.69
C ALA A 350 2.29 25.30 -3.48
N GLN A 351 1.22 24.79 -4.10
CA GLN A 351 -0.15 25.24 -3.81
C GLN A 351 -0.64 24.72 -2.44
N LEU A 352 -0.32 23.47 -2.10
CA LEU A 352 -0.65 22.89 -0.78
C LEU A 352 0.04 23.65 0.36
N ILE A 353 1.32 24.00 0.21
CA ILE A 353 2.09 24.76 1.21
C ILE A 353 1.36 26.07 1.56
N GLN A 354 0.90 26.83 0.55
CA GLN A 354 0.17 28.08 0.77
C GLN A 354 -1.11 27.87 1.59
N LYS A 355 -1.84 26.77 1.33
CA LYS A 355 -3.04 26.42 2.09
C LYS A 355 -2.71 25.97 3.50
N VAL A 356 -1.69 25.15 3.69
CA VAL A 356 -1.21 24.70 5.01
C VAL A 356 -0.80 25.90 5.87
N GLU A 357 0.03 26.80 5.34
CA GLU A 357 0.47 28.02 6.04
C GLU A 357 -0.71 28.93 6.40
N THR A 358 -1.76 28.95 5.57
CA THR A 358 -2.98 29.70 5.85
C THR A 358 -3.78 29.05 6.98
N TYR A 359 -4.11 27.76 6.85
CA TYR A 359 -5.01 27.07 7.79
C TYR A 359 -4.37 26.72 9.13
N LEU A 360 -3.04 26.65 9.22
CA LEU A 360 -2.36 26.55 10.51
C LEU A 360 -2.65 27.77 11.41
N LYS A 361 -3.01 28.93 10.85
CA LYS A 361 -3.37 30.14 11.60
C LYS A 361 -4.75 30.05 12.25
N ASP A 362 -5.61 29.14 11.79
CA ASP A 362 -6.95 28.90 12.33
C ASP A 362 -6.95 27.98 13.56
N HIS A 363 -5.76 27.57 14.01
CA HIS A 363 -5.57 26.63 15.10
C HIS A 363 -4.56 27.15 16.13
N ASP A 364 -4.75 26.76 17.40
CA ASP A 364 -3.75 27.01 18.43
C ASP A 364 -2.57 26.05 18.24
N THR A 365 -1.46 26.58 17.74
CA THR A 365 -0.19 25.86 17.52
C THR A 365 0.85 26.15 18.61
N ASN A 366 0.52 26.92 19.65
CA ASN A 366 1.46 27.24 20.71
C ASN A 366 1.99 25.96 21.39
N GLY A 367 3.30 25.84 21.52
CA GLY A 367 3.95 24.66 22.11
C GLY A 367 3.94 23.40 21.24
N LEU A 368 3.54 23.49 19.97
CA LEU A 368 3.70 22.41 19.00
C LEU A 368 4.94 22.66 18.13
N ASP A 369 5.63 21.57 17.78
CA ASP A 369 6.66 21.57 16.74
C ASP A 369 6.02 21.11 15.43
N ILE A 370 5.74 22.07 14.54
CA ILE A 370 5.13 21.83 13.23
C ILE A 370 6.04 22.42 12.16
N GLN A 371 6.46 21.59 11.21
CA GLN A 371 7.41 21.97 10.15
C GLN A 371 6.87 21.57 8.78
N ILE A 372 7.33 22.25 7.73
CA ILE A 372 7.09 21.89 6.33
C ILE A 372 8.45 21.61 5.70
N LEU A 373 8.68 20.37 5.25
CA LEU A 373 9.94 19.91 4.66
C LEU A 373 9.66 19.16 3.36
N ALA A 374 10.60 19.23 2.40
CA ALA A 374 10.53 18.37 1.22
C ALA A 374 10.60 16.89 1.65
N PRO A 375 9.97 15.94 0.92
CA PRO A 375 9.90 14.54 1.32
C PRO A 375 11.25 13.90 1.68
N VAL A 376 12.33 14.25 0.97
CA VAL A 376 13.69 13.77 1.24
C VAL A 376 14.22 14.28 2.59
N ASP A 377 14.02 15.55 2.90
CA ASP A 377 14.47 16.13 4.17
C ASP A 377 13.60 15.65 5.34
N ALA A 378 12.29 15.52 5.10
CA ALA A 378 11.32 15.03 6.06
C ALA A 378 11.58 13.56 6.45
N VAL A 379 11.93 12.71 5.48
CA VAL A 379 12.30 11.32 5.78
C VAL A 379 13.65 11.26 6.51
N LYS A 380 14.67 12.05 6.13
CA LYS A 380 15.94 12.09 6.88
C LYS A 380 15.74 12.46 8.35
N LEU A 381 14.99 13.53 8.63
CA LEU A 381 14.65 13.93 10.00
C LEU A 381 13.91 12.82 10.74
N SER A 382 12.93 12.20 10.08
CA SER A 382 12.17 11.08 10.65
C SER A 382 13.07 9.88 10.96
N LEU A 383 14.04 9.55 10.10
CA LEU A 383 14.98 8.44 10.28
C LEU A 383 16.00 8.71 11.40
N GLU A 384 16.52 9.93 11.50
CA GLU A 384 17.39 10.32 12.62
C GLU A 384 16.65 10.14 13.95
N ARG A 385 15.43 10.68 14.04
CA ARG A 385 14.59 10.60 15.24
C ARG A 385 14.18 9.17 15.56
N ILE A 386 13.75 8.38 14.58
CA ILE A 386 13.28 7.02 14.80
C ILE A 386 14.40 6.13 15.34
N ARG A 387 15.64 6.30 14.87
CA ARG A 387 16.83 5.60 15.39
C ARG A 387 17.19 6.03 16.81
N ALA A 388 16.92 7.28 17.17
CA ALA A 388 17.06 7.79 18.53
C ALA A 388 15.91 7.40 19.48
N GLY A 389 14.98 6.53 19.04
CA GLY A 389 13.83 6.12 19.84
C GLY A 389 12.73 7.19 19.94
N GLN A 390 12.78 8.22 19.11
CA GLN A 390 11.86 9.36 19.10
C GLN A 390 10.82 9.24 17.98
N ASP A 391 9.64 9.81 18.23
CA ASP A 391 8.52 9.74 17.30
C ASP A 391 8.43 10.99 16.42
N THR A 392 7.93 10.85 15.20
CA THR A 392 7.68 11.96 14.27
C THR A 392 6.39 11.71 13.49
N ILE A 393 5.42 12.62 13.53
CA ILE A 393 4.20 12.49 12.72
C ILE A 393 4.53 12.94 11.29
N SER A 394 4.32 12.05 10.33
CA SER A 394 4.32 12.41 8.90
C SER A 394 2.93 12.93 8.50
N VAL A 395 2.87 14.10 7.90
CA VAL A 395 1.63 14.73 7.43
C VAL A 395 1.77 14.87 5.92
N THR A 396 1.03 14.05 5.16
CA THR A 396 1.35 13.83 3.74
C THR A 396 0.13 13.85 2.83
N GLY A 397 0.38 14.03 1.53
CA GLY A 397 -0.57 13.69 0.47
C GLY A 397 -0.94 12.20 0.46
N ASN A 398 -1.83 11.83 -0.45
CA ASN A 398 -2.49 10.54 -0.54
C ASN A 398 -1.54 9.40 -0.92
N VAL A 399 -0.65 9.60 -1.89
CA VAL A 399 0.32 8.57 -2.30
C VAL A 399 1.33 8.31 -1.19
N LEU A 400 1.91 9.36 -0.60
CA LEU A 400 2.85 9.20 0.51
C LEU A 400 2.19 8.65 1.78
N ARG A 401 0.91 8.96 2.04
CA ARG A 401 0.15 8.30 3.12
C ARG A 401 0.29 6.79 2.96
N ASP A 402 -0.08 6.30 1.79
CA ASP A 402 -0.04 4.88 1.48
C ASP A 402 1.36 4.28 1.68
N TYR A 403 2.37 4.87 1.02
CA TYR A 403 3.75 4.37 1.05
C TYR A 403 4.33 4.34 2.46
N LEU A 404 4.11 5.41 3.25
CA LEU A 404 4.67 5.52 4.59
C LEU A 404 3.92 4.63 5.60
N THR A 405 2.63 4.39 5.41
CA THR A 405 1.84 3.48 6.25
C THR A 405 2.12 2.00 6.00
N ASP A 406 2.78 1.64 4.90
CA ASP A 406 3.42 0.33 4.77
C ASP A 406 4.87 0.36 5.25
N LEU A 407 5.66 1.36 4.83
CA LEU A 407 7.10 1.42 5.09
C LEU A 407 7.45 1.36 6.57
N PHE A 408 7.03 2.35 7.36
CA PHE A 408 7.41 2.41 8.76
C PHE A 408 6.82 1.24 9.56
N PRO A 409 5.54 0.86 9.40
CA PRO A 409 4.98 -0.28 10.10
C PRO A 409 5.64 -1.63 9.77
N ILE A 410 6.06 -1.86 8.52
CA ILE A 410 6.81 -3.08 8.18
C ILE A 410 8.18 -3.09 8.87
N LEU A 411 8.86 -1.95 8.97
CA LEU A 411 10.15 -1.84 9.67
C LEU A 411 9.99 -1.90 11.20
N GLU A 412 8.91 -1.35 11.74
CA GLU A 412 8.65 -1.27 13.18
C GLU A 412 8.04 -2.55 13.76
N LEU A 413 7.14 -3.19 13.02
CA LEU A 413 6.26 -4.26 13.51
C LEU A 413 6.38 -5.55 12.70
N GLY A 414 7.14 -5.54 11.60
CA GLY A 414 7.28 -6.65 10.68
C GLY A 414 6.08 -6.86 9.75
N THR A 415 5.06 -6.01 9.83
CA THR A 415 3.83 -6.03 9.01
C THR A 415 3.04 -4.73 9.17
N SER A 416 2.37 -4.28 8.11
CA SER A 416 1.42 -3.16 8.12
C SER A 416 -0.01 -3.55 8.52
N ALA A 417 -0.27 -4.84 8.75
CA ALA A 417 -1.59 -5.32 9.21
C ALA A 417 -1.87 -5.02 10.71
N LYS A 418 -0.86 -4.62 11.48
CA LYS A 418 -0.97 -4.39 12.94
C LYS A 418 -1.06 -2.89 13.27
N LEU A 419 -1.95 -2.18 12.58
CA LEU A 419 -2.10 -0.73 12.69
C LEU A 419 -3.53 -0.33 13.00
N LEU A 420 -3.66 0.84 13.62
CA LEU A 420 -4.92 1.56 13.67
C LEU A 420 -4.97 2.47 12.44
N SER A 421 -5.92 2.23 11.54
CA SER A 421 -6.25 3.14 10.44
C SER A 421 -7.65 3.70 10.68
N ILE A 422 -7.67 4.93 11.23
CA ILE A 422 -8.91 5.62 11.61
C ILE A 422 -9.16 6.74 10.60
N VAL A 423 -10.36 6.75 10.05
CA VAL A 423 -10.84 7.75 9.09
C VAL A 423 -12.00 8.51 9.73
N PRO A 424 -11.73 9.65 10.38
CA PRO A 424 -12.79 10.56 10.81
C PRO A 424 -13.53 11.04 9.57
N LEU A 425 -14.77 10.63 9.38
CA LEU A 425 -15.57 11.05 8.24
C LEU A 425 -15.92 12.52 8.43
N MET A 426 -15.80 13.32 7.37
CA MET A 426 -16.09 14.76 7.41
C MET A 426 -17.51 15.08 7.93
N ASN A 427 -18.45 14.15 7.79
CA ASN A 427 -19.84 14.28 8.28
C ASN A 427 -20.03 13.83 9.74
N GLY A 428 -18.95 13.61 10.50
CA GLY A 428 -18.97 13.31 11.94
C GLY A 428 -19.00 11.82 12.32
N GLY A 429 -19.10 10.91 11.35
CA GLY A 429 -18.95 9.47 11.60
C GLY A 429 -17.49 9.01 11.67
N GLY A 430 -17.28 7.72 11.95
CA GLY A 430 -15.96 7.08 11.91
C GLY A 430 -15.95 5.87 10.99
N LEU A 431 -14.90 5.75 10.19
CA LEU A 431 -14.55 4.54 9.45
C LEU A 431 -13.23 4.00 10.02
N PHE A 432 -13.17 2.69 10.27
CA PHE A 432 -12.05 2.02 10.91
C PHE A 432 -11.57 0.90 10.01
N GLU A 433 -10.48 1.14 9.30
CA GLU A 433 -9.84 0.14 8.46
C GLU A 433 -9.00 -0.80 9.35
N THR A 434 -9.06 -2.09 9.06
CA THR A 434 -8.48 -3.15 9.90
C THR A 434 -6.98 -3.32 9.69
N GLY A 435 -6.33 -2.43 8.95
CA GLY A 435 -4.92 -2.46 8.59
C GLY A 435 -4.67 -1.69 7.30
N ALA A 436 -3.41 -1.51 6.92
CA ALA A 436 -3.03 -0.82 5.67
C ALA A 436 -2.70 -1.78 4.50
N GLY A 437 -2.56 -3.09 4.77
CA GLY A 437 -2.17 -4.09 3.77
C GLY A 437 -3.33 -4.61 2.89
N GLY A 438 -2.99 -5.45 1.91
CA GLY A 438 -3.96 -6.11 1.01
C GLY A 438 -4.58 -7.42 1.54
N SER A 439 -5.35 -8.11 0.69
CA SER A 439 -6.10 -9.34 1.02
C SER A 439 -5.29 -10.65 1.04
N ALA A 440 -3.95 -10.56 0.90
CA ALA A 440 -2.99 -11.66 1.05
C ALA A 440 -3.36 -12.99 0.31
N PRO A 441 -3.35 -13.03 -1.04
CA PRO A 441 -3.75 -14.22 -1.82
C PRO A 441 -2.92 -15.48 -1.53
N LYS A 442 -1.64 -15.33 -1.12
CA LYS A 442 -0.78 -16.46 -0.70
C LYS A 442 -1.25 -17.12 0.62
N HIS A 443 -2.08 -16.45 1.42
CA HIS A 443 -2.71 -17.05 2.61
C HIS A 443 -3.85 -17.97 2.19
N VAL A 444 -4.62 -17.58 1.18
CA VAL A 444 -5.71 -18.39 0.62
C VAL A 444 -5.16 -19.68 0.00
N GLN A 445 -4.04 -19.61 -0.73
CA GLN A 445 -3.38 -20.80 -1.30
C GLN A 445 -3.02 -21.83 -0.22
N GLN A 446 -2.37 -21.38 0.87
CA GLN A 446 -2.04 -22.29 1.98
C GLN A 446 -3.30 -22.86 2.65
N PHE A 447 -4.35 -22.07 2.79
CA PHE A 447 -5.59 -22.57 3.37
C PHE A 447 -6.24 -23.65 2.48
N GLN A 448 -6.23 -23.47 1.15
CA GLN A 448 -6.73 -24.46 0.20
C GLN A 448 -5.89 -25.73 0.17
N GLU A 449 -4.57 -25.62 0.26
CA GLU A 449 -3.64 -26.76 0.16
C GLU A 449 -3.51 -27.53 1.48
N GLU A 450 -3.45 -26.81 2.61
CA GLU A 450 -3.04 -27.36 3.91
C GLU A 450 -4.06 -27.11 5.03
N GLY A 451 -5.17 -26.42 4.76
CA GLY A 451 -6.17 -26.10 5.77
C GLY A 451 -5.65 -25.19 6.88
N TYR A 452 -4.63 -24.37 6.59
CA TYR A 452 -3.98 -23.47 7.55
C TYR A 452 -4.09 -22.01 7.11
N LEU A 453 -4.69 -21.15 7.95
CA LEU A 453 -4.84 -19.74 7.63
C LEU A 453 -3.92 -18.87 8.51
N ARG A 454 -2.83 -18.37 7.92
CA ARG A 454 -1.82 -17.51 8.61
C ARG A 454 -2.14 -16.00 8.62
N TRP A 455 -3.39 -15.63 8.33
CA TRP A 455 -3.85 -14.24 8.39
C TRP A 455 -3.94 -13.78 9.85
N ASP A 456 -3.30 -12.67 10.20
CA ASP A 456 -3.32 -12.10 11.55
C ASP A 456 -4.43 -11.04 11.67
N SER A 457 -5.49 -11.36 12.39
CA SER A 457 -6.67 -10.50 12.57
C SER A 457 -6.49 -9.42 13.64
N LEU A 458 -5.28 -9.21 14.18
CA LEU A 458 -5.06 -8.20 15.22
C LEU A 458 -5.58 -6.80 14.83
N GLY A 459 -5.41 -6.40 13.57
CA GLY A 459 -5.91 -5.11 13.10
C GLY A 459 -7.44 -5.02 13.07
N GLU A 460 -8.15 -6.14 12.87
CA GLU A 460 -9.61 -6.22 13.01
C GLU A 460 -10.01 -6.00 14.48
N PHE A 461 -9.26 -6.57 15.42
CA PHE A 461 -9.55 -6.43 16.85
C PHE A 461 -9.30 -5.00 17.34
N LEU A 462 -8.25 -4.36 16.85
CA LEU A 462 -7.92 -2.96 17.13
C LEU A 462 -8.96 -2.00 16.53
N ALA A 463 -9.38 -2.24 15.28
CA ALA A 463 -10.41 -1.44 14.63
C ALA A 463 -11.77 -1.57 15.34
N LEU A 464 -12.12 -2.78 15.81
CA LEU A 464 -13.35 -3.01 16.58
C LEU A 464 -13.33 -2.27 17.92
N ALA A 465 -12.20 -2.27 18.64
CA ALA A 465 -12.06 -1.51 19.88
C ALA A 465 -12.24 0.00 19.64
N ALA A 466 -11.58 0.55 18.62
CA ALA A 466 -11.73 1.96 18.25
C ALA A 466 -13.16 2.31 17.80
N SER A 467 -13.84 1.40 17.09
CA SER A 467 -15.23 1.56 16.67
C SER A 467 -16.19 1.61 17.86
N LEU A 468 -16.02 0.70 18.83
CA LEU A 468 -16.81 0.67 20.07
C LEU A 468 -16.57 1.92 20.93
N GLU A 469 -15.33 2.39 21.04
CA GLU A 469 -15.00 3.64 21.72
C GLU A 469 -15.65 4.84 21.03
N HIS A 470 -15.58 4.91 19.70
CA HIS A 470 -16.24 5.96 18.94
C HIS A 470 -17.76 5.96 19.15
N LEU A 471 -18.40 4.79 19.15
CA LEU A 471 -19.82 4.66 19.45
C LEU A 471 -20.14 5.12 20.88
N ALA A 472 -19.30 4.76 21.85
CA ALA A 472 -19.45 5.19 23.23
C ALA A 472 -19.44 6.71 23.36
N GLN A 473 -18.51 7.38 22.69
CA GLN A 473 -18.35 8.84 22.73
C GLN A 473 -19.43 9.58 21.94
N THR A 474 -19.78 9.11 20.74
CA THR A 474 -20.72 9.81 19.85
C THR A 474 -22.18 9.57 20.19
N ALA A 475 -22.51 8.40 20.74
CA ALA A 475 -23.88 8.03 21.13
C ALA A 475 -24.10 8.01 22.66
N ASN A 476 -23.10 8.41 23.46
CA ASN A 476 -23.12 8.31 24.92
C ASN A 476 -23.48 6.89 25.42
N ASN A 477 -22.94 5.86 24.78
CA ASN A 477 -23.22 4.46 25.09
C ASN A 477 -22.18 3.87 26.06
N SER A 478 -22.52 3.84 27.35
CA SER A 478 -21.61 3.33 28.41
C SER A 478 -21.26 1.86 28.25
N LYS A 479 -22.20 1.00 27.79
CA LYS A 479 -21.92 -0.42 27.53
C LYS A 479 -20.90 -0.61 26.42
N ALA A 480 -20.95 0.23 25.37
CA ALA A 480 -19.94 0.21 24.31
C ALA A 480 -18.55 0.55 24.84
N GLN A 481 -18.42 1.48 25.79
CA GLN A 481 -17.13 1.78 26.44
C GLN A 481 -16.60 0.56 27.21
N VAL A 482 -17.46 -0.13 27.96
CA VAL A 482 -17.04 -1.35 28.69
C VAL A 482 -16.57 -2.44 27.73
N LEU A 483 -17.26 -2.62 26.60
CA LEU A 483 -16.86 -3.56 25.56
C LEU A 483 -15.49 -3.18 24.95
N ALA A 484 -15.28 -1.90 24.65
CA ALA A 484 -14.01 -1.38 24.12
C ALA A 484 -12.85 -1.60 25.10
N ASP A 485 -13.02 -1.18 26.36
CA ASP A 485 -12.00 -1.33 27.41
C ASP A 485 -11.61 -2.81 27.62
N ALA A 486 -12.61 -3.70 27.64
CA ALA A 486 -12.39 -5.13 27.79
C ALA A 486 -11.70 -5.75 26.55
N LEU A 487 -12.00 -5.24 25.36
CA LEU A 487 -11.36 -5.69 24.11
C LEU A 487 -9.90 -5.24 24.05
N ASP A 488 -9.58 -4.03 24.50
CA ASP A 488 -8.20 -3.55 24.61
C ASP A 488 -7.37 -4.38 25.61
N ALA A 489 -7.98 -4.77 26.73
CA ALA A 489 -7.36 -5.71 27.68
C ALA A 489 -7.13 -7.09 27.04
N ALA A 490 -8.09 -7.58 26.25
CA ALA A 490 -7.95 -8.85 25.53
C ALA A 490 -6.84 -8.80 24.46
N ASN A 491 -6.77 -7.71 23.69
CA ASN A 491 -5.72 -7.46 22.70
C ASN A 491 -4.33 -7.47 23.35
N SER A 492 -4.21 -6.88 24.54
CA SER A 492 -2.96 -6.89 25.31
C SER A 492 -2.55 -8.32 25.69
N LYS A 493 -3.51 -9.17 26.13
CA LYS A 493 -3.24 -10.59 26.42
C LYS A 493 -2.90 -11.42 25.18
N ILE A 494 -3.53 -11.15 24.03
CA ILE A 494 -3.18 -11.80 22.75
C ILE A 494 -1.69 -11.58 22.45
N LEU A 495 -1.23 -10.35 22.62
CA LEU A 495 0.17 -9.98 22.43
C LEU A 495 1.07 -10.60 23.51
N GLU A 496 0.74 -10.40 24.79
CA GLU A 496 1.54 -10.90 25.94
C GLU A 496 1.78 -12.41 25.89
N PHE A 497 0.73 -13.20 25.61
CA PHE A 497 0.80 -14.66 25.56
C PHE A 497 1.09 -15.21 24.16
N ASN A 498 1.44 -14.35 23.21
CA ASN A 498 1.79 -14.69 21.83
C ASN A 498 0.74 -15.59 21.15
N ARG A 499 -0.53 -15.18 21.22
CA ARG A 499 -1.68 -15.89 20.65
C ARG A 499 -2.06 -15.44 19.23
N SER A 500 -1.14 -14.78 18.53
CA SER A 500 -1.24 -14.55 17.09
C SER A 500 -1.07 -15.86 16.31
N PRO A 501 -1.57 -15.95 15.06
CA PRO A 501 -1.34 -17.09 14.20
C PRO A 501 0.16 -17.36 14.06
N ALA A 502 0.55 -18.61 14.28
CA ALA A 502 1.86 -19.06 13.89
C ALA A 502 1.95 -19.11 12.35
N ARG A 503 3.08 -19.56 11.80
CA ARG A 503 3.27 -19.65 10.35
C ARG A 503 3.56 -21.06 9.89
N LYS A 504 3.05 -22.05 10.64
CA LYS A 504 3.37 -23.46 10.46
C LYS A 504 2.18 -24.35 10.83
N VAL A 505 1.83 -25.26 9.93
CA VAL A 505 0.83 -26.32 10.16
C VAL A 505 1.15 -27.09 11.44
N GLY A 506 0.10 -27.40 12.21
CA GLY A 506 0.18 -28.03 13.52
C GLY A 506 0.36 -27.03 14.69
N GLN A 507 0.43 -25.73 14.40
CA GLN A 507 0.44 -24.66 15.41
C GLN A 507 -0.85 -23.83 15.31
N ILE A 508 -1.05 -22.90 16.25
CA ILE A 508 -2.17 -21.96 16.21
C ILE A 508 -2.24 -21.23 14.86
N ASP A 509 -3.43 -21.08 14.30
CA ASP A 509 -3.70 -20.31 13.09
C ASP A 509 -4.72 -19.19 13.38
N ASN A 510 -5.24 -18.53 12.34
CA ASN A 510 -6.25 -17.48 12.47
C ASN A 510 -7.42 -17.86 13.39
N ARG A 511 -8.00 -19.05 13.20
CA ARG A 511 -9.18 -19.52 13.95
C ARG A 511 -8.86 -19.68 15.44
N GLY A 512 -7.66 -20.19 15.74
CA GLY A 512 -7.20 -20.28 17.13
C GLY A 512 -6.99 -18.91 17.77
N SER A 513 -6.47 -17.92 17.04
CA SER A 513 -6.32 -16.56 17.57
C SER A 513 -7.67 -15.91 17.93
N HIS A 514 -8.71 -16.16 17.13
CA HIS A 514 -10.08 -15.71 17.40
C HIS A 514 -10.67 -16.37 18.66
N PHE A 515 -10.41 -17.67 18.86
CA PHE A 515 -10.79 -18.35 20.11
C PHE A 515 -10.14 -17.70 21.33
N TYR A 516 -8.82 -17.47 21.30
CA TYR A 516 -8.13 -16.82 22.43
C TYR A 516 -8.63 -15.40 22.69
N LEU A 517 -8.96 -14.64 21.63
CA LEU A 517 -9.52 -13.31 21.78
C LEU A 517 -10.88 -13.38 22.48
N ALA A 518 -11.77 -14.27 22.02
CA ALA A 518 -13.09 -14.46 22.63
C ALA A 518 -12.97 -14.86 24.11
N MET A 519 -12.03 -15.74 24.44
CA MET A 519 -11.76 -16.15 25.82
C MET A 519 -11.27 -14.97 26.68
N TYR A 520 -10.24 -14.25 26.25
CA TYR A 520 -9.69 -13.12 27.02
C TYR A 520 -10.67 -11.95 27.14
N TRP A 521 -11.47 -11.69 26.10
CA TRP A 521 -12.48 -10.64 26.12
C TRP A 521 -13.62 -11.00 27.08
N SER A 522 -14.10 -12.24 27.03
CA SER A 522 -15.12 -12.73 27.98
C SER A 522 -14.61 -12.69 29.42
N GLN A 523 -13.35 -13.08 29.67
CA GLN A 523 -12.73 -12.97 30.99
C GLN A 523 -12.66 -11.52 31.48
N ALA A 524 -12.27 -10.57 30.62
CA ALA A 524 -12.23 -9.15 30.99
C ALA A 524 -13.64 -8.59 31.29
N LEU A 525 -14.64 -8.98 30.49
CA LEU A 525 -16.05 -8.59 30.71
C LEU A 525 -16.65 -9.21 31.98
N ALA A 526 -16.24 -10.43 32.34
CA ALA A 526 -16.63 -11.08 33.59
C ALA A 526 -15.90 -10.51 34.82
N ALA A 527 -14.74 -9.87 34.64
CA ALA A 527 -13.92 -9.33 35.74
C ALA A 527 -14.18 -7.86 36.04
N GLN A 528 -14.67 -7.07 35.08
CA GLN A 528 -14.93 -5.64 35.27
C GLN A 528 -16.09 -5.37 36.26
N ASP A 529 -16.11 -4.16 36.83
CA ASP A 529 -17.09 -3.69 37.82
C ASP A 529 -17.88 -2.44 37.37
N LYS A 530 -17.79 -2.07 36.09
CA LYS A 530 -18.46 -0.90 35.51
C LYS A 530 -19.90 -1.18 35.08
N ASP A 531 -20.20 -2.40 34.62
CA ASP A 531 -21.53 -2.83 34.19
C ASP A 531 -21.87 -4.23 34.73
N PRO A 532 -22.80 -4.35 35.71
CA PRO A 532 -23.12 -5.63 36.33
C PRO A 532 -23.90 -6.59 35.42
N GLU A 533 -24.61 -6.08 34.41
CA GLU A 533 -25.38 -6.91 33.48
C GLU A 533 -24.45 -7.62 32.50
N LEU A 534 -23.50 -6.89 31.91
CA LEU A 534 -22.43 -7.47 31.08
C LEU A 534 -21.59 -8.45 31.89
N LYS A 535 -21.28 -8.13 33.15
CA LYS A 535 -20.55 -9.03 34.05
C LYS A 535 -21.28 -10.37 34.21
N ALA A 536 -22.57 -10.32 34.54
CA ALA A 536 -23.40 -11.51 34.74
C ALA A 536 -23.58 -12.33 33.45
N MET A 537 -23.75 -11.66 32.31
CA MET A 537 -23.88 -12.28 31.00
C MET A 537 -22.61 -13.04 30.58
N PHE A 538 -21.44 -12.43 30.76
CA PHE A 538 -20.17 -13.01 30.29
C PHE A 538 -19.50 -13.95 31.28
N ALA A 539 -19.86 -13.94 32.57
CA ALA A 539 -19.32 -14.88 33.56
C ALA A 539 -19.43 -16.37 33.14
N PRO A 540 -20.62 -16.91 32.77
CA PRO A 540 -20.72 -18.32 32.36
C PRO A 540 -20.01 -18.61 31.03
N ILE A 541 -19.91 -17.62 30.14
CA ILE A 541 -19.18 -17.75 28.86
C ILE A 541 -17.68 -17.86 29.11
N ALA A 542 -17.13 -16.96 29.94
CA ALA A 542 -15.72 -16.94 30.32
C ALA A 542 -15.31 -18.26 31.01
N GLU A 543 -16.15 -18.77 31.92
CA GLU A 543 -15.92 -20.06 32.59
C GLU A 543 -15.87 -21.21 31.59
N LYS A 544 -16.84 -21.30 30.67
CA LYS A 544 -16.90 -22.38 29.67
C LYS A 544 -15.76 -22.34 28.68
N LEU A 545 -15.39 -21.15 28.18
CA LEU A 545 -14.24 -20.99 27.28
C LEU A 545 -12.94 -21.40 27.97
N THR A 546 -12.74 -20.94 29.22
CA THR A 546 -11.53 -21.26 30.01
C THR A 546 -11.46 -22.77 30.30
N THR A 547 -12.56 -23.39 30.73
CA THR A 547 -12.60 -24.82 31.07
C THR A 547 -12.40 -25.72 29.84
N ASN A 548 -12.81 -25.26 28.65
CA ASN A 548 -12.71 -26.04 27.41
C ASN A 548 -11.53 -25.63 26.52
N GLU A 549 -10.59 -24.82 27.02
CA GLU A 549 -9.46 -24.30 26.23
C GLU A 549 -8.69 -25.39 25.48
N ALA A 550 -8.31 -26.46 26.20
CA ALA A 550 -7.56 -27.58 25.61
C ALA A 550 -8.36 -28.29 24.52
N LYS A 551 -9.64 -28.57 24.77
CA LYS A 551 -10.52 -29.27 23.83
C LYS A 551 -10.77 -28.45 22.56
N ILE A 552 -11.05 -27.16 22.70
CA ILE A 552 -11.25 -26.26 21.56
C ILE A 552 -9.98 -26.17 20.73
N THR A 553 -8.82 -26.01 21.38
CA THR A 553 -7.53 -25.95 20.69
C THR A 553 -7.25 -27.24 19.93
N GLU A 554 -7.53 -28.41 20.51
CA GLU A 554 -7.39 -29.71 19.83
C GLU A 554 -8.31 -29.81 18.60
N GLU A 555 -9.59 -29.43 18.72
CA GLU A 555 -10.54 -29.43 17.60
C GLU A 555 -10.09 -28.51 16.44
N LEU A 556 -9.55 -27.33 16.77
CA LEU A 556 -9.05 -26.37 15.76
C LEU A 556 -7.76 -26.86 15.09
N LEU A 557 -6.82 -27.45 15.84
CA LEU A 557 -5.58 -28.00 15.30
C LEU A 557 -5.84 -29.23 14.40
N ALA A 558 -6.81 -30.07 14.78
CA ALA A 558 -7.20 -31.26 14.02
C ALA A 558 -7.78 -30.94 12.63
N ALA A 559 -8.23 -29.71 12.40
CA ALA A 559 -8.75 -29.24 11.11
C ALA A 559 -7.64 -28.85 10.11
N GLN A 560 -6.36 -28.86 10.52
CA GLN A 560 -5.21 -28.50 9.68
C GLN A 560 -4.59 -29.72 8.99
N GLY A 561 -3.65 -29.48 8.06
CA GLY A 561 -2.84 -30.48 7.39
C GLY A 561 -3.55 -31.24 6.26
N LYS A 562 -4.71 -30.75 5.82
CA LYS A 562 -5.51 -31.36 4.74
C LYS A 562 -6.02 -30.28 3.79
N PRO A 563 -6.14 -30.57 2.48
CA PRO A 563 -6.75 -29.65 1.54
C PRO A 563 -8.19 -29.27 1.93
N VAL A 564 -8.57 -28.02 1.65
CA VAL A 564 -9.91 -27.48 1.92
C VAL A 564 -10.56 -27.06 0.61
N ASP A 565 -11.71 -27.67 0.31
CA ASP A 565 -12.57 -27.23 -0.79
C ASP A 565 -13.56 -26.15 -0.32
N MET A 566 -13.29 -24.90 -0.70
CA MET A 566 -14.18 -23.78 -0.43
C MET A 566 -15.29 -23.61 -1.48
N GLY A 567 -15.33 -24.44 -2.53
CA GLY A 567 -16.31 -24.33 -3.62
C GLY A 567 -16.11 -23.13 -4.56
N GLY A 568 -14.98 -22.43 -4.46
CA GLY A 568 -14.64 -21.27 -5.29
C GLY A 568 -13.45 -20.50 -4.73
N TYR A 569 -13.01 -19.46 -5.45
CA TYR A 569 -11.94 -18.54 -5.00
C TYR A 569 -12.50 -17.13 -4.76
N TYR A 570 -12.91 -16.43 -5.83
CA TYR A 570 -13.51 -15.09 -5.72
C TYR A 570 -14.94 -15.12 -5.15
N TYR A 571 -15.67 -16.20 -5.41
CA TYR A 571 -17.03 -16.42 -4.92
C TYR A 571 -17.14 -17.85 -4.37
N PRO A 572 -16.60 -18.10 -3.17
CA PRO A 572 -16.64 -19.43 -2.56
C PRO A 572 -18.06 -19.79 -2.09
N ASP A 573 -18.31 -21.08 -1.95
CA ASP A 573 -19.55 -21.57 -1.34
C ASP A 573 -19.59 -21.22 0.15
N PHE A 574 -20.64 -20.52 0.57
CA PHE A 574 -20.76 -20.01 1.93
C PHE A 574 -20.82 -21.13 2.98
N ALA A 575 -21.54 -22.21 2.70
CA ALA A 575 -21.71 -23.31 3.65
C ALA A 575 -20.38 -24.07 3.86
N LYS A 576 -19.69 -24.40 2.76
CA LYS A 576 -18.37 -25.04 2.80
C LYS A 576 -17.35 -24.16 3.54
N THR A 577 -17.32 -22.87 3.23
CA THR A 577 -16.38 -21.92 3.86
C THR A 577 -16.69 -21.77 5.35
N SER A 578 -17.96 -21.60 5.73
CA SER A 578 -18.36 -21.51 7.13
C SER A 578 -17.98 -22.77 7.91
N GLN A 579 -18.17 -23.96 7.33
CA GLN A 579 -17.78 -25.22 7.98
C GLN A 579 -16.25 -25.32 8.17
N ALA A 580 -15.47 -24.94 7.15
CA ALA A 580 -14.02 -24.95 7.23
C ALA A 580 -13.46 -23.92 8.22
N MET A 581 -14.13 -22.77 8.36
CA MET A 581 -13.72 -21.69 9.26
C MET A 581 -14.18 -21.87 10.71
N ARG A 582 -15.21 -22.70 10.96
CA ARG A 582 -15.78 -22.96 12.28
C ARG A 582 -15.77 -24.46 12.66
N PRO A 583 -14.61 -25.15 12.63
CA PRO A 583 -14.58 -26.60 12.80
C PRO A 583 -14.74 -27.07 14.26
N SER A 584 -14.56 -26.20 15.25
CA SER A 584 -14.74 -26.55 16.66
C SER A 584 -16.22 -26.49 17.06
N ALA A 585 -16.87 -27.65 17.15
CA ALA A 585 -18.23 -27.77 17.64
C ALA A 585 -18.38 -27.29 19.09
N THR A 586 -17.35 -27.51 19.92
CA THR A 586 -17.34 -27.04 21.31
C THR A 586 -17.34 -25.51 21.37
N PHE A 587 -16.51 -24.85 20.57
CA PHE A 587 -16.45 -23.39 20.55
C PHE A 587 -17.75 -22.79 20.00
N ASN A 588 -18.29 -23.34 18.90
CA ASN A 588 -19.56 -22.89 18.32
C ASN A 588 -20.69 -22.94 19.36
N ALA A 589 -20.84 -24.06 20.06
CA ALA A 589 -21.89 -24.23 21.07
C ALA A 589 -21.80 -23.23 22.23
N ILE A 590 -20.59 -22.78 22.59
CA ILE A 590 -20.41 -21.77 23.65
C ILE A 590 -20.77 -20.37 23.13
N VAL A 591 -20.35 -20.03 21.91
CA VAL A 591 -20.69 -18.72 21.29
C VAL A 591 -22.20 -18.61 21.07
N ASP A 592 -22.86 -19.69 20.67
CA ASP A 592 -24.30 -19.74 20.43
C ASP A 592 -25.13 -19.50 21.70
N MET A 593 -24.53 -19.55 22.90
CA MET A 593 -25.21 -19.17 24.16
C MET A 593 -25.49 -17.66 24.29
N LEU A 594 -24.87 -16.83 23.45
CA LEU A 594 -25.12 -15.38 23.38
C LEU A 594 -26.30 -15.01 22.47
N ASN A 595 -26.80 -15.97 21.69
CA ASN A 595 -28.03 -15.85 20.88
C ASN A 595 -29.25 -16.28 21.70
#